data_AF-A0A2H3IJ69-F1
#
_entry.id   AF-A0A2H3IJ69-F1
#
_cell.length_a   1.000
_cell.length_b   1.000
_cell.length_c   1.000
_cell.angle_alpha   90.00
_cell.angle_beta   90.00
_cell.angle_gamma   90.00
#
_symmetry.space_group_name_H-M   'P 1'
#
loop_
_entity.id
_entity.type
_entity.pdbx_description
1 polymer ?
#
loop_
_entity_poly.entity_id
_entity_poly.type
_entity_poly.pdbx_seq_one_letter_code
_entity_poly.pdbx_strand_id
1 'polypeptide(L)'
;MAETALSEPVEVPEITHENTEIATEQLEELSNTQTALAQTSTTDQENALVPTTTTEGEVAQKKTKKIIRRKKRPARPQVDPATIKSEPPPQTGTVFNIWYNKWSGGDREDKYLSKTAAAGRCNVAKDSGYTRADKVTGSYFCLFFARGICPKGQECEYLHRLPTIHDIFNPNVDCFGRDKFSDYRDDMGGVGSFMRQNRTLYIGRIHVSDDIEEIVARHFQEWGQIERVRVLTARGVAFVTYSNEANAQFAKEAMAHQSLDHNEILNVRWATVDPNPLAQKREAHRLEEQAAEAVRRALPADFVAELEGRDPEARKRKKIEGSFGLDGYEPSDDIWYARTRELENSEETTRQLESSGQPLLIENAPAQDLASTTGGQQQESGGILSSSTLAALKGFAPAAQPAAASSGGPLVAYGSDDDSD
;
A
#
# COMPACT_ATOMS: atom_id res chain seq x y z
N MET A 1 4.67 -81.09 -32.70
CA MET A 1 4.80 -81.39 -31.25
C MET A 1 3.74 -80.56 -30.57
N ALA A 2 2.62 -81.20 -30.28
CA ALA A 2 1.44 -80.63 -29.65
C ALA A 2 1.41 -81.17 -28.23
N GLU A 3 1.24 -80.30 -27.24
CA GLU A 3 0.74 -80.70 -25.94
C GLU A 3 -0.36 -79.73 -25.50
N THR A 4 -1.38 -80.33 -24.92
CA THR A 4 -2.76 -79.88 -24.73
C THR A 4 -3.08 -80.17 -23.28
N ALA A 5 -3.62 -79.21 -22.51
CA ALA A 5 -4.31 -79.43 -21.22
C ALA A 5 -5.14 -78.16 -20.90
N LEU A 6 -6.48 -78.15 -21.06
CA LEU A 6 -7.55 -78.54 -20.10
C LEU A 6 -7.44 -77.79 -18.75
N SER A 7 -8.17 -76.68 -18.47
CA SER A 7 -9.55 -76.53 -17.90
C SER A 7 -9.83 -77.49 -16.73
N GLU A 8 -10.20 -77.14 -15.48
CA GLU A 8 -11.14 -76.18 -14.82
C GLU A 8 -11.00 -76.43 -13.26
N PRO A 9 -11.80 -75.88 -12.29
CA PRO A 9 -12.49 -74.59 -12.13
C PRO A 9 -12.28 -73.94 -10.73
N VAL A 10 -13.05 -72.86 -10.49
CA VAL A 10 -13.15 -71.96 -9.32
C VAL A 10 -13.86 -72.60 -8.11
N GLU A 11 -13.43 -72.27 -6.88
CA GLU A 11 -14.22 -72.50 -5.67
C GLU A 11 -14.05 -71.37 -4.62
N VAL A 12 -15.19 -70.92 -4.09
CA VAL A 12 -15.41 -69.85 -3.09
C VAL A 12 -15.58 -70.49 -1.72
N PRO A 13 -15.19 -69.87 -0.60
CA PRO A 13 -15.76 -70.23 0.70
C PRO A 13 -16.80 -69.20 1.15
N GLU A 14 -18.04 -69.69 1.28
CA GLU A 14 -19.17 -69.04 1.95
C GLU A 14 -19.07 -69.12 3.48
N ILE A 15 -19.80 -68.20 4.09
CA ILE A 15 -19.99 -67.90 5.51
C ILE A 15 -20.87 -68.97 6.18
N THR A 16 -20.57 -69.34 7.42
CA THR A 16 -21.61 -69.72 8.39
C THR A 16 -21.34 -69.10 9.77
N HIS A 17 -22.44 -68.64 10.37
CA HIS A 17 -22.55 -67.91 11.62
C HIS A 17 -22.50 -68.84 12.83
N GLU A 18 -22.02 -68.33 13.99
CA GLU A 18 -22.68 -68.52 15.28
C GLU A 18 -22.10 -67.56 16.35
N ASN A 19 -23.00 -66.68 16.86
CA ASN A 19 -23.25 -66.27 18.26
C ASN A 19 -22.12 -65.79 19.18
N THR A 20 -22.25 -64.85 20.13
CA THR A 20 -23.11 -63.70 20.45
C THR A 20 -22.41 -63.06 21.67
N GLU A 21 -22.67 -61.77 21.94
CA GLU A 21 -22.54 -61.06 23.23
C GLU A 21 -21.25 -60.27 23.56
N ILE A 22 -21.53 -59.12 24.18
CA ILE A 22 -20.69 -58.09 24.83
C ILE A 22 -20.35 -56.84 23.98
N ALA A 23 -21.39 -56.01 23.79
CA ALA A 23 -21.50 -54.58 24.20
C ALA A 23 -20.21 -53.72 24.18
N THR A 24 -20.06 -52.78 23.25
CA THR A 24 -20.52 -51.36 23.31
C THR A 24 -19.97 -50.56 24.49
N GLU A 25 -18.90 -49.82 24.25
CA GLU A 25 -18.60 -48.55 24.93
C GLU A 25 -17.60 -47.74 24.07
N GLN A 26 -17.87 -46.45 23.94
CA GLN A 26 -16.96 -45.39 23.44
C GLN A 26 -16.93 -45.06 21.94
N LEU A 27 -18.08 -44.61 21.41
CA LEU A 27 -18.15 -43.63 20.32
C LEU A 27 -19.34 -42.70 20.59
N GLU A 28 -19.10 -41.51 21.16
CA GLU A 28 -19.92 -40.28 21.04
C GLU A 28 -19.39 -39.20 22.01
N GLU A 29 -18.56 -38.28 21.49
CA GLU A 29 -18.19 -36.96 22.05
C GLU A 29 -17.02 -36.47 21.15
N LEU A 30 -17.02 -35.38 20.38
CA LEU A 30 -17.65 -34.07 20.49
C LEU A 30 -17.76 -33.45 19.07
N SER A 31 -18.99 -33.15 18.62
CA SER A 31 -19.25 -32.07 17.68
C SER A 31 -19.92 -30.92 18.44
N ASN A 32 -19.73 -29.71 17.96
CA ASN A 32 -20.33 -28.43 18.41
C ASN A 32 -19.61 -27.70 19.55
N THR A 33 -18.91 -26.63 19.18
CA THR A 33 -18.87 -25.40 19.98
C THR A 33 -18.63 -24.21 19.05
N GLN A 34 -19.73 -23.55 18.67
CA GLN A 34 -19.74 -22.15 18.27
C GLN A 34 -20.50 -21.37 19.36
N THR A 35 -19.97 -20.18 19.67
CA THR A 35 -20.68 -19.01 20.20
C THR A 35 -21.16 -19.06 21.65
N ALA A 36 -20.51 -18.28 22.53
CA ALA A 36 -21.20 -17.62 23.65
C ALA A 36 -20.46 -16.35 24.09
N LEU A 37 -21.12 -15.22 23.87
CA LEU A 37 -20.81 -13.89 24.41
C LEU A 37 -21.89 -13.56 25.45
N ALA A 38 -21.46 -12.96 26.57
CA ALA A 38 -22.19 -12.04 27.45
C ALA A 38 -23.25 -12.54 28.47
N GLN A 39 -23.10 -11.95 29.67
CA GLN A 39 -24.14 -11.49 30.64
C GLN A 39 -24.76 -12.51 31.61
N THR A 40 -24.32 -12.53 32.89
CA THR A 40 -24.79 -11.76 34.10
C THR A 40 -26.05 -12.29 34.78
N SER A 41 -25.91 -12.72 36.05
CA SER A 41 -26.83 -12.56 37.20
C SER A 41 -26.35 -13.51 38.33
N THR A 42 -25.86 -13.07 39.49
CA THR A 42 -26.51 -12.47 40.68
C THR A 42 -27.62 -13.31 41.30
N THR A 43 -27.31 -14.00 42.40
CA THR A 43 -27.93 -14.03 43.75
C THR A 43 -27.22 -15.17 44.50
N ASP A 44 -26.72 -15.00 45.72
CA ASP A 44 -27.54 -15.03 46.92
C ASP A 44 -26.99 -14.15 48.07
N GLN A 45 -27.96 -13.68 48.85
CA GLN A 45 -27.86 -12.86 50.04
C GLN A 45 -27.44 -13.72 51.25
N GLU A 46 -26.73 -13.13 52.21
CA GLU A 46 -27.18 -13.10 53.61
C GLU A 46 -26.37 -12.10 54.47
N ASN A 47 -27.12 -11.37 55.28
CA ASN A 47 -26.72 -10.27 56.17
C ASN A 47 -26.02 -10.77 57.45
N ALA A 48 -25.01 -10.03 57.94
CA ALA A 48 -24.79 -9.85 59.39
C ALA A 48 -23.92 -8.62 59.71
N LEU A 49 -24.24 -8.04 60.87
CA LEU A 49 -23.97 -6.70 61.41
C LEU A 49 -22.51 -6.26 61.63
N VAL A 50 -22.35 -4.93 61.61
CA VAL A 50 -21.20 -4.11 62.05
C VAL A 50 -21.16 -4.01 63.60
N PRO A 51 -19.98 -3.81 64.23
CA PRO A 51 -19.73 -2.49 64.83
C PRO A 51 -18.33 -1.92 64.55
N THR A 52 -18.29 -0.59 64.52
CA THR A 52 -17.19 0.34 64.26
C THR A 52 -16.10 0.38 65.33
N THR A 53 -14.82 0.47 64.92
CA THR A 53 -13.80 1.34 65.56
C THR A 53 -12.70 1.73 64.57
N THR A 54 -12.35 3.00 64.65
CA THR A 54 -11.42 3.82 63.86
C THR A 54 -9.94 3.42 64.03
N THR A 55 -9.16 3.33 62.94
CA THR A 55 -7.76 3.80 62.85
C THR A 55 -7.23 3.73 61.40
N GLU A 56 -6.88 4.91 60.89
CA GLU A 56 -5.70 5.26 60.07
C GLU A 56 -5.50 4.64 58.67
N GLY A 57 -5.30 5.54 57.71
CA GLY A 57 -5.34 5.30 56.28
C GLY A 57 -4.24 4.42 55.70
N GLU A 58 -4.66 3.52 54.82
CA GLU A 58 -3.82 2.98 53.76
C GLU A 58 -4.37 3.41 52.41
N VAL A 59 -3.58 4.23 51.71
CA VAL A 59 -3.84 4.62 50.33
C VAL A 59 -3.73 3.37 49.44
N ALA A 60 -4.85 2.92 48.92
CA ALA A 60 -4.92 1.83 47.95
C ALA A 60 -4.09 2.18 46.69
N GLN A 61 -2.89 1.61 46.61
CA GLN A 61 -2.02 1.73 45.44
C GLN A 61 -2.70 1.03 44.25
N LYS A 62 -3.11 1.82 43.25
CA LYS A 62 -3.51 1.32 41.94
C LYS A 62 -2.35 0.52 41.35
N LYS A 63 -2.47 -0.81 41.31
CA LYS A 63 -1.53 -1.70 40.62
C LYS A 63 -1.65 -1.49 39.12
N THR A 64 -0.87 -0.55 38.57
CA THR A 64 -0.60 -0.50 37.13
C THR A 64 0.15 -1.77 36.75
N LYS A 65 -0.54 -2.71 36.08
CA LYS A 65 0.11 -3.85 35.44
C LYS A 65 1.09 -3.29 34.41
N LYS A 66 2.39 -3.28 34.74
CA LYS A 66 3.45 -2.95 33.78
C LYS A 66 3.32 -3.96 32.63
N ILE A 67 2.93 -3.47 31.45
CA ILE A 67 3.04 -4.22 30.21
C ILE A 67 4.53 -4.48 30.01
N ILE A 68 4.99 -5.67 30.38
CA ILE A 68 6.36 -6.10 30.11
C ILE A 68 6.45 -6.20 28.58
N ARG A 69 7.01 -5.17 27.94
CA ARG A 69 7.38 -5.21 26.52
C ARG A 69 8.36 -6.37 26.35
N ARG A 70 7.84 -7.50 25.88
CA ARG A 70 8.59 -8.71 25.59
C ARG A 70 9.72 -8.30 24.63
N LYS A 71 10.97 -8.37 25.10
CA LYS A 71 12.14 -8.01 24.30
C LYS A 71 12.09 -8.83 23.01
N LYS A 72 12.22 -8.16 21.85
CA LYS A 72 12.23 -8.85 20.56
C LYS A 72 13.37 -9.87 20.58
N ARG A 73 13.07 -11.11 20.16
CA ARG A 73 14.08 -12.16 20.01
C ARG A 73 15.12 -11.72 18.97
N PRO A 74 16.40 -12.11 19.09
CA PRO A 74 17.37 -11.87 18.02
C PRO A 74 16.96 -12.64 16.76
N ALA A 75 17.29 -12.09 15.58
CA ALA A 75 17.02 -12.77 14.32
C ALA A 75 17.90 -14.03 14.17
N ARG A 76 17.31 -15.12 13.70
CA ARG A 76 18.00 -16.39 13.50
C ARG A 76 18.79 -16.37 12.18
N PRO A 77 20.04 -16.88 12.14
CA PRO A 77 20.72 -17.15 10.88
C PRO A 77 20.00 -18.31 10.14
N GLN A 78 19.62 -18.09 8.89
CA GLN A 78 18.77 -19.04 8.14
C GLN A 78 19.58 -20.18 7.54
N VAL A 79 20.78 -19.86 7.03
CA VAL A 79 21.66 -20.77 6.31
C VAL A 79 23.08 -20.56 6.82
N ASP A 80 23.84 -21.65 6.96
CA ASP A 80 25.25 -21.54 7.31
C ASP A 80 26.05 -20.94 6.15
N PRO A 81 26.99 -20.03 6.40
CA PRO A 81 27.72 -19.32 5.35
C PRO A 81 28.46 -20.25 4.38
N ALA A 82 28.84 -21.46 4.82
CA ALA A 82 29.49 -22.48 3.99
C ALA A 82 28.57 -23.09 2.92
N THR A 83 27.25 -22.97 3.07
CA THR A 83 26.25 -23.49 2.12
C THR A 83 26.14 -22.61 0.88
N ILE A 84 26.50 -21.32 0.99
CA ILE A 84 26.49 -20.39 -0.12
C ILE A 84 27.77 -20.59 -0.94
N LYS A 85 27.71 -21.52 -1.90
CA LYS A 85 28.80 -21.74 -2.86
C LYS A 85 28.58 -20.87 -4.09
N SER A 86 29.62 -20.17 -4.52
CA SER A 86 29.64 -19.48 -5.80
C SER A 86 29.91 -20.50 -6.91
N GLU A 87 28.91 -21.31 -7.24
CA GLU A 87 28.99 -22.19 -8.40
C GLU A 87 28.76 -21.37 -9.68
N PRO A 88 29.59 -21.54 -10.73
CA PRO A 88 29.34 -20.91 -12.02
C PRO A 88 27.95 -21.29 -12.54
N PRO A 89 27.26 -20.40 -13.27
CA PRO A 89 25.97 -20.72 -13.84
C PRO A 89 26.09 -21.94 -14.76
N PRO A 90 25.06 -22.81 -14.82
CA PRO A 90 25.07 -23.99 -15.67
C PRO A 90 25.35 -23.58 -17.12
N GLN A 91 26.07 -24.43 -17.85
CA GLN A 91 26.44 -24.16 -19.23
C GLN A 91 25.19 -24.17 -20.13
N THR A 92 24.64 -22.99 -20.40
CA THR A 92 23.46 -22.77 -21.25
C THR A 92 23.81 -22.42 -22.70
N GLY A 93 25.08 -22.06 -22.97
CA GLY A 93 25.55 -21.64 -24.29
C GLY A 93 26.97 -22.12 -24.60
N THR A 94 27.50 -21.65 -25.73
CA THR A 94 28.78 -22.12 -26.28
C THR A 94 29.98 -21.35 -25.73
N VAL A 95 29.83 -20.04 -25.50
CA VAL A 95 30.92 -19.16 -25.03
C VAL A 95 30.50 -18.49 -23.74
N PHE A 96 31.28 -18.64 -22.67
CA PHE A 96 31.03 -17.92 -21.42
C PHE A 96 31.53 -16.47 -21.54
N ASN A 97 30.61 -15.52 -21.46
CA ASN A 97 30.92 -14.11 -21.46
C ASN A 97 31.31 -13.64 -20.05
N ILE A 98 32.60 -13.39 -19.85
CA ILE A 98 33.19 -12.98 -18.58
C ILE A 98 32.69 -11.59 -18.13
N TRP A 99 32.34 -10.69 -19.06
CA TRP A 99 31.88 -9.35 -18.70
C TRP A 99 30.47 -9.35 -18.11
N TYR A 100 29.58 -10.19 -18.65
CA TYR A 100 28.19 -10.27 -18.21
C TYR A 100 27.92 -11.48 -17.29
N ASN A 101 28.95 -12.28 -16.95
CA ASN A 101 28.85 -13.56 -16.25
C ASN A 101 27.71 -14.45 -16.78
N LYS A 102 27.58 -14.52 -18.11
CA LYS A 102 26.49 -15.24 -18.80
C LYS A 102 27.03 -16.02 -19.99
N TRP A 103 26.36 -17.11 -20.32
CA TRP A 103 26.69 -17.83 -21.55
C TRP A 103 26.07 -17.13 -22.76
N SER A 104 26.86 -16.95 -23.81
CA SER A 104 26.47 -16.45 -25.13
C SER A 104 26.22 -17.63 -26.08
N GLY A 105 25.31 -17.45 -27.04
CA GLY A 105 25.08 -18.42 -28.13
C GLY A 105 24.20 -19.62 -27.75
N GLY A 106 23.43 -19.54 -26.66
CA GLY A 106 22.43 -20.53 -26.25
C GLY A 106 20.99 -20.10 -26.52
N ASP A 107 20.02 -20.99 -26.27
CA ASP A 107 18.57 -20.70 -26.30
C ASP A 107 18.22 -19.60 -25.28
N ARG A 108 17.23 -18.75 -25.58
CA ARG A 108 16.91 -17.56 -24.76
C ARG A 108 16.52 -18.01 -23.35
N GLU A 109 17.34 -17.68 -22.35
CA GLU A 109 17.31 -18.23 -20.98
C GLU A 109 15.98 -18.08 -20.22
N ASP A 110 15.02 -17.31 -20.73
CA ASP A 110 13.68 -17.13 -20.16
C ASP A 110 12.94 -18.46 -19.93
N LYS A 111 13.21 -19.47 -20.76
CA LYS A 111 12.57 -20.79 -20.60
C LYS A 111 13.11 -21.58 -19.40
N TYR A 112 14.29 -21.23 -18.88
CA TYR A 112 15.00 -21.99 -17.83
C TYR A 112 15.00 -21.31 -16.45
N LEU A 113 14.91 -19.97 -16.40
CA LEU A 113 14.86 -19.19 -15.15
C LEU A 113 13.71 -19.58 -14.20
N SER A 114 12.71 -20.29 -14.70
CA SER A 114 11.48 -20.61 -13.97
C SER A 114 11.30 -22.11 -13.71
N LYS A 115 12.38 -22.90 -13.81
CA LYS A 115 12.39 -24.36 -13.58
C LYS A 115 13.10 -24.79 -12.29
N THR A 116 13.93 -23.92 -11.70
CA THR A 116 14.61 -24.22 -10.44
C THR A 116 13.84 -23.59 -9.28
N ALA A 117 13.42 -24.41 -8.32
CA ALA A 117 12.84 -23.92 -7.07
C ALA A 117 13.89 -23.13 -6.28
N ALA A 118 13.44 -22.16 -5.50
CA ALA A 118 14.29 -21.41 -4.59
C ALA A 118 14.95 -22.34 -3.56
N ALA A 119 16.20 -22.04 -3.19
CA ALA A 119 16.98 -22.86 -2.27
C ALA A 119 16.45 -22.85 -0.82
N GLY A 120 15.70 -21.82 -0.43
CA GLY A 120 15.12 -21.68 0.90
C GLY A 120 13.87 -20.81 0.87
N ARG A 121 13.06 -20.91 1.93
CA ARG A 121 11.86 -20.09 2.17
C ARG A 121 11.93 -19.53 3.58
N CYS A 122 11.77 -18.22 3.72
CA CYS A 122 11.78 -17.58 5.04
C CYS A 122 10.51 -17.91 5.83
N ASN A 123 10.66 -18.22 7.11
CA ASN A 123 9.53 -18.34 8.03
C ASN A 123 9.51 -17.12 8.94
N VAL A 124 8.56 -16.21 8.71
CA VAL A 124 8.47 -14.92 9.43
C VAL A 124 8.42 -15.14 10.95
N ALA A 125 7.67 -16.12 11.45
CA ALA A 125 7.51 -16.33 12.89
C ALA A 125 8.78 -16.84 13.59
N LYS A 126 9.64 -17.57 12.87
CA LYS A 126 10.87 -18.17 13.42
C LYS A 126 12.10 -17.30 13.17
N ASP A 127 12.22 -16.73 11.98
CA ASP A 127 13.43 -16.07 11.52
C ASP A 127 13.43 -14.56 11.80
N SER A 128 12.25 -13.95 11.99
CA SER A 128 12.18 -12.53 12.32
C SER A 128 12.70 -12.24 13.72
N GLY A 129 13.36 -11.09 13.85
CA GLY A 129 13.95 -10.67 15.10
C GLY A 129 14.70 -9.37 14.99
N TYR A 130 15.28 -8.98 16.13
CA TYR A 130 16.18 -7.83 16.21
C TYR A 130 17.48 -8.12 15.46
N THR A 131 17.92 -7.16 14.64
CA THR A 131 19.22 -7.15 13.97
C THR A 131 20.01 -5.89 14.29
N ARG A 132 21.26 -5.82 13.82
CA ARG A 132 22.12 -4.64 13.96
C ARG A 132 21.48 -3.38 13.34
N ALA A 133 20.70 -3.59 12.29
CA ALA A 133 19.93 -2.56 11.58
C ALA A 133 18.89 -1.85 12.44
N ASP A 134 18.27 -2.52 13.42
CA ASP A 134 17.26 -1.88 14.28
C ASP A 134 17.83 -0.72 15.14
N LYS A 135 19.16 -0.62 15.28
CA LYS A 135 19.82 0.51 15.93
C LYS A 135 19.92 1.75 15.05
N VAL A 136 19.92 1.57 13.73
CA VAL A 136 20.08 2.64 12.74
C VAL A 136 18.71 2.98 12.18
N THR A 137 18.29 4.24 12.32
CA THR A 137 17.03 4.70 11.77
C THR A 137 17.12 4.81 10.25
N GLY A 138 16.09 4.36 9.53
CA GLY A 138 16.06 4.41 8.07
C GLY A 138 16.81 3.27 7.37
N SER A 139 17.19 2.21 8.10
CA SER A 139 17.72 0.99 7.47
C SER A 139 16.67 0.28 6.61
N TYR A 140 17.15 -0.39 5.56
CA TYR A 140 16.34 -1.18 4.64
C TYR A 140 16.17 -2.63 5.09
N PHE A 141 15.23 -3.35 4.48
CA PHE A 141 15.02 -4.77 4.72
C PHE A 141 16.09 -5.62 4.03
N CYS A 142 16.37 -6.80 4.60
CA CYS A 142 17.33 -7.71 4.01
C CYS A 142 16.70 -8.52 2.88
N LEU A 143 17.27 -8.41 1.66
CA LEU A 143 16.83 -9.20 0.51
C LEU A 143 17.01 -10.72 0.74
N PHE A 144 18.15 -11.10 1.33
CA PHE A 144 18.45 -12.50 1.64
C PHE A 144 17.51 -13.06 2.71
N PHE A 145 17.05 -12.22 3.65
CA PHE A 145 16.05 -12.61 4.64
C PHE A 145 14.71 -12.91 3.98
N ALA A 146 14.25 -12.07 3.05
CA ALA A 146 13.03 -12.33 2.29
C ALA A 146 13.13 -13.67 1.52
N ARG A 147 14.29 -13.94 0.91
CA ARG A 147 14.58 -15.20 0.21
C ARG A 147 14.87 -16.40 1.10
N GLY A 148 14.94 -16.25 2.42
CA GLY A 148 15.17 -17.38 3.32
C GLY A 148 16.61 -17.90 3.40
N ILE A 149 17.60 -17.11 2.97
CA ILE A 149 19.01 -17.55 2.83
C ILE A 149 20.01 -16.62 3.54
N CYS A 150 19.57 -15.78 4.48
CA CYS A 150 20.48 -14.86 5.16
C CYS A 150 21.40 -15.59 6.16
N PRO A 151 22.74 -15.52 6.00
CA PRO A 151 23.67 -16.16 6.93
C PRO A 151 23.97 -15.32 8.18
N LYS A 152 23.73 -14.00 8.12
CA LYS A 152 24.16 -13.04 9.16
C LYS A 152 23.26 -13.03 10.40
N GLY A 153 21.99 -13.46 10.29
CA GLY A 153 21.05 -13.48 11.42
C GLY A 153 20.99 -12.13 12.18
N GLN A 154 21.26 -12.16 13.49
CA GLN A 154 21.29 -10.99 14.37
C GLN A 154 22.29 -9.91 13.97
N GLU A 155 23.41 -10.29 13.36
CA GLU A 155 24.49 -9.36 12.99
C GLU A 155 24.22 -8.64 11.67
N CYS A 156 23.09 -8.93 11.02
CA CYS A 156 22.73 -8.32 9.75
C CYS A 156 22.57 -6.79 9.86
N GLU A 157 23.13 -6.08 8.89
CA GLU A 157 23.04 -4.62 8.73
C GLU A 157 21.68 -4.17 8.18
N TYR A 158 20.86 -5.12 7.75
CA TYR A 158 19.51 -4.92 7.23
C TYR A 158 18.47 -5.50 8.19
N LEU A 159 17.23 -5.02 8.09
CA LEU A 159 16.13 -5.38 8.99
C LEU A 159 15.61 -6.79 8.67
N HIS A 160 15.38 -7.62 9.71
CA HIS A 160 14.74 -8.95 9.61
C HIS A 160 13.35 -8.94 10.24
N ARG A 161 12.43 -8.21 9.63
CA ARG A 161 11.00 -8.16 9.98
C ARG A 161 10.19 -7.78 8.75
N LEU A 162 8.87 -7.87 8.83
CA LEU A 162 7.98 -7.37 7.79
C LEU A 162 7.88 -5.84 7.83
N PRO A 163 7.67 -5.17 6.69
CA PRO A 163 7.36 -3.75 6.64
C PRO A 163 6.07 -3.42 7.40
N THR A 164 6.17 -2.43 8.27
CA THR A 164 5.04 -1.88 9.03
C THR A 164 4.63 -0.52 8.46
N ILE A 165 3.52 0.03 8.95
CA ILE A 165 2.99 1.34 8.51
C ILE A 165 4.00 2.49 8.76
N HIS A 166 4.91 2.31 9.72
CA HIS A 166 5.92 3.31 10.07
C HIS A 166 7.17 3.26 9.20
N ASP A 167 7.35 2.19 8.41
CA ASP A 167 8.51 2.01 7.54
C ASP A 167 8.22 2.68 6.17
N ILE A 168 8.41 4.01 6.12
CA ILE A 168 8.18 4.83 4.93
C ILE A 168 9.51 5.04 4.20
N PHE A 169 9.56 4.69 2.92
CA PHE A 169 10.75 4.84 2.07
C PHE A 169 10.54 5.92 1.00
N ASN A 170 11.63 6.43 0.44
CA ASN A 170 11.58 7.33 -0.72
C ASN A 170 10.93 6.59 -1.92
N PRO A 171 9.98 7.21 -2.64
CA PRO A 171 9.42 6.65 -3.85
C PRO A 171 10.43 6.17 -4.90
N ASN A 172 11.66 6.67 -4.93
CA ASN A 172 12.68 6.22 -5.89
C ASN A 172 13.36 4.91 -5.50
N VAL A 173 13.19 4.45 -4.26
CA VAL A 173 13.90 3.30 -3.69
C VAL A 173 12.87 2.25 -3.24
N ASP A 174 13.24 0.98 -3.38
CA ASP A 174 12.49 -0.18 -2.88
C ASP A 174 12.74 -0.37 -1.37
N CYS A 175 11.87 -1.09 -0.67
CA CYS A 175 12.02 -1.48 0.73
C CYS A 175 13.36 -2.20 1.04
N PHE A 176 14.03 -2.76 0.03
CA PHE A 176 15.36 -3.38 0.11
C PHE A 176 16.54 -2.43 -0.15
N GLY A 177 16.30 -1.14 -0.43
CA GLY A 177 17.37 -0.17 -0.72
C GLY A 177 17.87 -0.20 -2.17
N ARG A 178 17.13 -0.81 -3.09
CA ARG A 178 17.45 -0.86 -4.53
C ARG A 178 16.73 0.28 -5.25
N ASP A 179 17.39 0.89 -6.23
CA ASP A 179 16.76 1.95 -7.04
C ASP A 179 15.66 1.40 -7.95
N LYS A 180 14.56 2.13 -8.04
CA LYS A 180 13.46 1.88 -8.99
C LYS A 180 13.76 2.56 -10.32
N PHE A 181 13.22 2.00 -11.40
CA PHE A 181 13.39 2.52 -12.75
C PHE A 181 12.24 3.44 -13.17
N SER A 182 12.40 4.20 -14.25
CA SER A 182 11.31 5.00 -14.81
C SER A 182 10.18 4.13 -15.32
N ASP A 183 10.53 3.08 -16.06
CA ASP A 183 9.59 2.16 -16.70
C ASP A 183 9.73 0.74 -16.16
N TYR A 184 8.66 -0.03 -16.30
CA TYR A 184 8.71 -1.46 -16.04
C TYR A 184 9.51 -2.16 -17.14
N ARG A 185 10.15 -3.28 -16.78
CA ARG A 185 10.70 -4.20 -17.77
C ARG A 185 9.55 -4.86 -18.55
N ASP A 186 9.80 -5.25 -19.79
CA ASP A 186 8.84 -5.95 -20.66
C ASP A 186 8.26 -7.23 -20.01
N ASP A 187 9.07 -7.90 -19.20
CA ASP A 187 8.69 -9.12 -18.49
C ASP A 187 7.96 -8.85 -17.17
N MET A 188 7.72 -7.58 -16.81
CA MET A 188 7.18 -7.13 -15.52
C MET A 188 7.96 -7.68 -14.31
N GLY A 189 9.24 -8.02 -14.52
CA GLY A 189 10.16 -8.46 -13.49
C GLY A 189 10.85 -7.29 -12.77
N GLY A 190 11.83 -7.62 -11.92
CA GLY A 190 12.69 -6.62 -11.28
C GLY A 190 12.03 -5.77 -10.19
N VAL A 191 12.58 -4.58 -9.94
CA VAL A 191 12.24 -3.74 -8.78
C VAL A 191 10.91 -3.02 -8.95
N GLY A 192 10.52 -2.71 -10.19
CA GLY A 192 9.33 -1.92 -10.53
C GLY A 192 9.67 -0.49 -10.93
N SER A 193 8.63 0.30 -11.21
CA SER A 193 8.74 1.69 -11.63
C SER A 193 8.41 2.65 -10.50
N PHE A 194 9.07 3.81 -10.43
CA PHE A 194 8.69 4.89 -9.52
C PHE A 194 7.56 5.78 -10.05
N MET A 195 7.28 5.77 -11.37
CA MET A 195 6.21 6.58 -11.98
C MET A 195 4.82 6.09 -11.60
N ARG A 196 4.68 4.77 -11.37
CA ARG A 196 3.41 4.15 -10.97
C ARG A 196 3.59 3.32 -9.72
N GLN A 197 2.93 3.73 -8.65
CA GLN A 197 2.83 2.94 -7.43
C GLN A 197 2.05 1.65 -7.71
N ASN A 198 2.69 0.51 -7.47
CA ASN A 198 2.08 -0.79 -7.72
C ASN A 198 2.11 -1.64 -6.44
N ARG A 199 0.92 -2.01 -5.98
CA ARG A 199 0.71 -2.87 -4.81
C ARG A 199 0.17 -4.24 -5.18
N THR A 200 0.01 -4.48 -6.48
CA THR A 200 -0.60 -5.67 -7.06
C THR A 200 0.45 -6.58 -7.67
N LEU A 201 0.46 -7.84 -7.21
CA LEU A 201 1.34 -8.88 -7.72
C LEU A 201 0.55 -9.82 -8.63
N TYR A 202 1.16 -10.15 -9.77
CA TYR A 202 0.75 -11.25 -10.63
C TYR A 202 1.47 -12.51 -10.16
N ILE A 203 0.70 -13.57 -9.95
CA ILE A 203 1.21 -14.88 -9.55
C ILE A 203 0.74 -15.87 -10.61
N GLY A 204 1.68 -16.44 -11.35
CA GLY A 204 1.41 -17.41 -12.39
C GLY A 204 1.98 -18.79 -12.06
N ARG A 205 1.53 -19.79 -12.83
CA ARG A 205 1.92 -21.21 -12.70
C ARG A 205 1.45 -21.83 -11.39
N ILE A 206 0.25 -21.45 -10.96
CA ILE A 206 -0.41 -22.07 -9.82
C ILE A 206 -1.11 -23.35 -10.32
N HIS A 207 -0.97 -24.45 -9.61
CA HIS A 207 -1.70 -25.68 -9.88
C HIS A 207 -3.19 -25.47 -9.62
N VAL A 208 -4.03 -25.91 -10.56
CA VAL A 208 -5.47 -25.72 -10.46
C VAL A 208 -6.06 -26.77 -9.53
N SER A 209 -6.47 -26.36 -8.33
CA SER A 209 -7.27 -27.13 -7.37
C SER A 209 -8.53 -26.33 -6.97
N ASP A 210 -9.45 -26.95 -6.24
CA ASP A 210 -10.63 -26.23 -5.75
C ASP A 210 -10.29 -25.26 -4.62
N ASP A 211 -9.27 -25.61 -3.81
CA ASP A 211 -8.84 -24.83 -2.63
C ASP A 211 -7.78 -23.74 -2.93
N ILE A 212 -7.56 -23.37 -4.20
CA ILE A 212 -6.47 -22.43 -4.57
C ILE A 212 -6.59 -21.09 -3.84
N GLU A 213 -7.82 -20.57 -3.71
CA GLU A 213 -8.03 -19.25 -3.11
C GLU A 213 -7.55 -19.22 -1.65
N GLU A 214 -7.84 -20.29 -0.90
CA GLU A 214 -7.41 -20.43 0.48
C GLU A 214 -5.90 -20.63 0.58
N ILE A 215 -5.31 -21.44 -0.30
CA ILE A 215 -3.86 -21.68 -0.33
C ILE A 215 -3.11 -20.37 -0.62
N VAL A 216 -3.53 -19.63 -1.65
CA VAL A 216 -2.93 -18.34 -2.02
C VAL A 216 -3.11 -17.33 -0.88
N ALA A 217 -4.32 -17.22 -0.31
CA ALA A 217 -4.57 -16.32 0.81
C ALA A 217 -3.67 -16.66 2.02
N ARG A 218 -3.60 -17.93 2.42
CA ARG A 218 -2.81 -18.42 3.55
C ARG A 218 -1.33 -18.06 3.42
N HIS A 219 -0.72 -18.37 2.28
CA HIS A 219 0.72 -18.13 2.06
C HIS A 219 1.05 -16.66 1.85
N PHE A 220 0.21 -15.89 1.15
CA PHE A 220 0.49 -14.48 0.89
C PHE A 220 0.18 -13.56 2.09
N GLN A 221 -0.74 -13.97 2.97
CA GLN A 221 -1.11 -13.21 4.17
C GLN A 221 0.01 -13.15 5.20
N GLU A 222 0.93 -14.12 5.19
CA GLU A 222 2.11 -14.13 6.06
C GLU A 222 3.05 -12.93 5.81
N TRP A 223 3.06 -12.37 4.60
CA TRP A 223 4.00 -11.31 4.21
C TRP A 223 3.48 -9.89 4.43
N GLY A 224 2.19 -9.72 4.75
CA GLY A 224 1.60 -8.41 5.02
C GLY A 224 0.09 -8.38 4.87
N GLN A 225 -0.50 -7.23 5.19
CA GLN A 225 -1.94 -7.03 5.08
C GLN A 225 -2.38 -6.99 3.62
N ILE A 226 -3.22 -7.96 3.25
CA ILE A 226 -3.84 -8.06 1.94
C ILE A 226 -5.14 -7.26 1.94
N GLU A 227 -5.36 -6.52 0.87
CA GLU A 227 -6.63 -5.85 0.60
C GLU A 227 -7.57 -6.72 -0.23
N ARG A 228 -7.04 -7.36 -1.28
CA ARG A 228 -7.85 -8.20 -2.17
C ARG A 228 -7.03 -9.32 -2.80
N VAL A 229 -7.60 -10.52 -2.82
CA VAL A 229 -7.13 -11.66 -3.62
C VAL A 229 -8.14 -11.92 -4.72
N ARG A 230 -7.66 -12.11 -5.95
CA ARG A 230 -8.48 -12.52 -7.10
C ARG A 230 -7.79 -13.67 -7.80
N VAL A 231 -8.37 -14.85 -7.75
CA VAL A 231 -7.87 -16.04 -8.44
C VAL A 231 -8.65 -16.25 -9.73
N LEU A 232 -7.94 -16.56 -10.80
CA LEU A 232 -8.51 -17.00 -12.08
C LEU A 232 -8.12 -18.47 -12.26
N THR A 233 -8.98 -19.37 -11.77
CA THR A 233 -8.80 -20.83 -11.82
C THR A 233 -8.58 -21.33 -13.24
N ALA A 234 -9.31 -20.79 -14.22
CA ALA A 234 -9.20 -21.16 -15.64
C ALA A 234 -7.80 -20.97 -16.24
N ARG A 235 -6.95 -20.09 -15.69
CA ARG A 235 -5.59 -19.84 -16.18
C ARG A 235 -4.50 -20.22 -15.17
N GLY A 236 -4.85 -20.68 -13.96
CA GLY A 236 -3.87 -20.90 -12.89
C GLY A 236 -3.10 -19.62 -12.52
N VAL A 237 -3.81 -18.48 -12.48
CA VAL A 237 -3.22 -17.16 -12.19
C VAL A 237 -3.96 -16.52 -11.01
N ALA A 238 -3.23 -15.86 -10.13
CA ALA A 238 -3.80 -15.03 -9.08
C ALA A 238 -3.25 -13.60 -9.11
N PHE A 239 -4.08 -12.67 -8.65
CA PHE A 239 -3.73 -11.28 -8.40
C PHE A 239 -3.92 -10.96 -6.93
N VAL A 240 -2.84 -10.57 -6.25
CA VAL A 240 -2.85 -10.22 -4.83
C VAL A 240 -2.54 -8.74 -4.70
N THR A 241 -3.46 -7.99 -4.09
CA THR A 241 -3.34 -6.56 -3.81
C THR A 241 -3.02 -6.37 -2.33
N TYR A 242 -1.86 -5.78 -2.02
CA TYR A 242 -1.48 -5.43 -0.66
C TYR A 242 -1.93 -4.01 -0.30
N SER A 243 -2.12 -3.75 1.00
CA SER A 243 -2.38 -2.38 1.49
C SER A 243 -1.19 -1.45 1.25
N ASN A 244 0.02 -1.94 1.55
CA ASN A 244 1.27 -1.17 1.47
C ASN A 244 2.12 -1.63 0.29
N GLU A 245 2.76 -0.68 -0.42
CA GLU A 245 3.71 -0.97 -1.51
C GLU A 245 4.90 -1.78 -1.02
N ALA A 246 5.46 -1.42 0.15
CA ALA A 246 6.59 -2.13 0.74
C ALA A 246 6.30 -3.63 0.99
N ASN A 247 5.07 -3.98 1.39
CA ASN A 247 4.68 -5.38 1.57
C ASN A 247 4.59 -6.12 0.23
N ALA A 248 4.11 -5.46 -0.83
CA ALA A 248 4.09 -6.06 -2.16
C ALA A 248 5.51 -6.31 -2.70
N GLN A 249 6.40 -5.34 -2.53
CA GLN A 249 7.82 -5.48 -2.89
C GLN A 249 8.47 -6.64 -2.12
N PHE A 250 8.24 -6.70 -0.81
CA PHE A 250 8.78 -7.74 0.06
C PHE A 250 8.24 -9.13 -0.31
N ALA A 251 6.92 -9.26 -0.47
CA ALA A 251 6.25 -10.51 -0.83
C ALA A 251 6.68 -11.01 -2.22
N LYS A 252 6.92 -10.10 -3.18
CA LYS A 252 7.41 -10.47 -4.51
C LYS A 252 8.75 -11.22 -4.44
N GLU A 253 9.72 -10.70 -3.69
CA GLU A 253 11.04 -11.35 -3.57
C GLU A 253 10.99 -12.60 -2.69
N ALA A 254 10.11 -12.63 -1.69
CA ALA A 254 9.97 -13.79 -0.80
C ALA A 254 9.31 -14.99 -1.48
N MET A 255 8.29 -14.75 -2.32
CA MET A 255 7.51 -15.78 -3.00
C MET A 255 8.00 -16.11 -4.42
N ALA A 256 8.99 -15.37 -4.94
CA ALA A 256 9.58 -15.68 -6.24
C ALA A 256 10.24 -17.06 -6.24
N HIS A 257 9.90 -17.89 -7.24
CA HIS A 257 10.42 -19.25 -7.40
C HIS A 257 10.14 -20.20 -6.23
N GLN A 258 9.20 -19.85 -5.34
CA GLN A 258 8.74 -20.74 -4.27
C GLN A 258 7.68 -21.70 -4.79
N SER A 259 7.42 -22.73 -3.98
CA SER A 259 6.26 -23.59 -4.11
C SER A 259 5.18 -23.25 -3.08
N LEU A 260 3.92 -23.46 -3.49
CA LEU A 260 2.79 -23.58 -2.58
C LEU A 260 2.70 -25.05 -2.11
N ASP A 261 1.50 -25.62 -2.07
CA ASP A 261 1.26 -26.95 -1.51
C ASP A 261 1.55 -28.09 -2.53
N HIS A 262 1.56 -27.79 -3.84
CA HIS A 262 1.67 -28.79 -4.92
C HIS A 262 3.06 -28.86 -5.60
N ASN A 263 4.13 -28.39 -4.95
CA ASN A 263 5.50 -28.38 -5.50
C ASN A 263 5.67 -27.68 -6.87
N GLU A 264 4.76 -26.77 -7.20
CA GLU A 264 4.88 -25.89 -8.36
C GLU A 264 5.95 -24.81 -8.15
N ILE A 265 6.43 -24.21 -9.25
CA ILE A 265 7.37 -23.09 -9.17
C ILE A 265 6.62 -21.85 -9.62
N LEU A 266 6.30 -21.01 -8.64
CA LEU A 266 5.55 -19.78 -8.87
C LEU A 266 6.35 -18.78 -9.70
N ASN A 267 5.66 -18.14 -10.63
CA ASN A 267 6.17 -16.96 -11.33
C ASN A 267 5.52 -15.70 -10.77
N VAL A 268 6.25 -14.95 -9.95
CA VAL A 268 5.75 -13.71 -9.35
C VAL A 268 6.28 -12.50 -10.13
N ARG A 269 5.37 -11.67 -10.63
CA ARG A 269 5.66 -10.46 -11.43
C ARG A 269 4.85 -9.28 -10.92
N TRP A 270 5.24 -8.07 -11.33
CA TRP A 270 4.38 -6.90 -11.16
C TRP A 270 3.13 -7.03 -12.02
N ALA A 271 1.95 -6.77 -11.44
CA ALA A 271 0.72 -6.82 -12.22
C ALA A 271 0.62 -5.61 -13.14
N THR A 272 0.02 -5.82 -14.32
CA THR A 272 -0.44 -4.74 -15.19
C THR A 272 -1.77 -4.18 -14.66
N VAL A 273 -2.20 -3.04 -15.20
CA VAL A 273 -3.50 -2.45 -14.85
C VAL A 273 -4.61 -3.45 -15.20
N ASP A 274 -5.57 -3.63 -14.30
CA ASP A 274 -6.72 -4.50 -14.54
C ASP A 274 -7.52 -3.93 -15.74
N PRO A 275 -7.78 -4.72 -16.80
CA PRO A 275 -8.52 -4.23 -17.96
C PRO A 275 -10.00 -3.92 -17.67
N ASN A 276 -10.55 -4.35 -16.53
CA ASN A 276 -11.93 -4.01 -16.16
C ASN A 276 -12.07 -2.52 -15.78
N PRO A 277 -12.93 -1.73 -16.48
CA PRO A 277 -13.10 -0.31 -16.18
C PRO A 277 -13.63 -0.03 -14.76
N LEU A 278 -14.44 -0.93 -14.18
CA LEU A 278 -14.90 -0.79 -12.80
C LEU A 278 -13.77 -0.94 -11.78
N ALA A 279 -12.80 -1.81 -12.07
CA ALA A 279 -11.62 -1.99 -11.23
C ALA A 279 -10.70 -0.77 -11.32
N GLN A 280 -10.52 -0.20 -12.53
CA GLN A 280 -9.76 1.03 -12.74
C GLN A 280 -10.39 2.22 -12.01
N LYS A 281 -11.72 2.39 -12.10
CA LYS A 281 -12.43 3.46 -11.40
C LYS A 281 -12.31 3.33 -9.88
N ARG A 282 -12.35 2.10 -9.34
CA ARG A 282 -12.14 1.85 -7.91
C ARG A 282 -10.72 2.22 -7.47
N GLU A 283 -9.70 1.82 -8.22
CA GLU A 283 -8.31 2.16 -7.91
C GLU A 283 -8.07 3.67 -8.02
N ALA A 284 -8.63 4.31 -9.05
CA ALA A 284 -8.55 5.76 -9.24
C ALA A 284 -9.20 6.51 -8.07
N HIS A 285 -10.39 6.09 -7.63
CA HIS A 285 -11.06 6.66 -6.45
C HIS A 285 -10.22 6.48 -5.18
N ARG A 286 -9.62 5.30 -4.98
CA ARG A 286 -8.75 5.07 -3.83
C ARG A 286 -7.49 5.96 -3.88
N LEU A 287 -6.90 6.12 -5.06
CA LEU A 287 -5.73 6.98 -5.27
C LEU A 287 -6.08 8.45 -5.02
N GLU A 288 -7.26 8.90 -5.47
CA GLU A 288 -7.79 10.24 -5.22
C GLU A 288 -8.06 10.47 -3.73
N GLU A 289 -8.63 9.50 -3.01
CA GLU A 289 -8.84 9.57 -1.57
C GLU A 289 -7.51 9.65 -0.80
N GLN A 290 -6.53 8.83 -1.17
CA GLN A 290 -5.18 8.88 -0.59
C GLN A 290 -4.48 10.21 -0.88
N ALA A 291 -4.62 10.73 -2.11
CA ALA A 291 -4.11 12.05 -2.47
C ALA A 291 -4.81 13.16 -1.67
N ALA A 292 -6.13 13.07 -1.49
CA ALA A 292 -6.90 14.01 -0.70
C ALA A 292 -6.49 13.98 0.78
N GLU A 293 -6.24 12.79 1.37
CA GLU A 293 -5.73 12.67 2.74
C GLU A 293 -4.32 13.27 2.89
N ALA A 294 -3.43 13.00 1.93
CA ALA A 294 -2.09 13.58 1.92
C ALA A 294 -2.14 15.11 1.78
N VAL A 295 -3.02 15.64 0.93
CA VAL A 295 -3.24 17.08 0.76
C VAL A 295 -3.85 17.70 2.02
N ARG A 296 -4.85 17.07 2.64
CA ARG A 296 -5.42 17.51 3.93
C ARG A 296 -4.36 17.57 5.02
N ARG A 297 -3.45 16.60 5.05
CA ARG A 297 -2.34 16.58 6.00
C ARG A 297 -1.29 17.67 5.72
N ALA A 298 -1.11 18.07 4.46
CA ALA A 298 -0.15 19.09 4.06
C ALA A 298 -0.70 20.52 4.19
N LEU A 299 -2.02 20.70 4.06
CA LEU A 299 -2.69 22.00 4.19
C LEU A 299 -2.72 22.46 5.66
N PRO A 300 -2.67 23.78 5.91
CA PRO A 300 -2.84 24.33 7.26
C PRO A 300 -4.18 23.90 7.87
N ALA A 301 -4.16 23.58 9.17
CA ALA A 301 -5.34 23.09 9.88
C ALA A 301 -6.52 24.08 9.83
N ASP A 302 -6.23 25.38 9.81
CA ASP A 302 -7.24 26.43 9.70
C ASP A 302 -8.01 26.35 8.37
N PHE A 303 -7.28 26.11 7.27
CA PHE A 303 -7.87 25.98 5.93
C PHE A 303 -8.68 24.68 5.78
N VAL A 304 -8.20 23.59 6.38
CA VAL A 304 -8.96 22.32 6.43
C VAL A 304 -10.23 22.49 7.27
N ALA A 305 -10.16 23.19 8.40
CA ALA A 305 -11.31 23.47 9.26
C ALA A 305 -12.36 24.37 8.59
N GLU A 306 -11.93 25.31 7.75
CA GLU A 306 -12.81 26.12 6.92
C GLU A 306 -13.53 25.26 5.85
N LEU A 307 -12.79 24.43 5.11
CA LEU A 307 -13.33 23.49 4.11
C LEU A 307 -14.29 22.46 4.72
N GLU A 308 -13.99 21.95 5.92
CA GLU A 308 -14.84 21.00 6.64
C GLU A 308 -16.00 21.70 7.38
N GLY A 309 -16.10 23.04 7.33
CA GLY A 309 -17.10 23.82 8.06
C GLY A 309 -17.03 23.64 9.58
N ARG A 310 -15.90 23.12 10.08
CA ARG A 310 -15.61 22.82 11.49
C ARG A 310 -14.94 23.98 12.20
N ASP A 311 -14.76 25.11 11.52
CA ASP A 311 -14.11 26.29 12.07
C ASP A 311 -14.83 26.79 13.35
N PRO A 312 -14.16 26.74 14.51
CA PRO A 312 -14.71 27.27 15.75
C PRO A 312 -14.93 28.78 15.68
N GLU A 313 -14.20 29.52 14.84
CA GLU A 313 -14.42 30.95 14.64
C GLU A 313 -15.67 31.23 13.83
N ALA A 314 -15.90 30.56 12.71
CA ALA A 314 -17.16 30.67 11.96
C ALA A 314 -18.38 30.33 12.82
N ARG A 315 -18.29 29.30 13.68
CA ARG A 315 -19.35 28.97 14.65
C ARG A 315 -19.52 30.05 15.72
N LYS A 316 -18.43 30.63 16.23
CA LYS A 316 -18.48 31.76 17.19
C LYS A 316 -19.03 33.02 16.54
N ARG A 317 -18.67 33.34 15.31
CA ARG A 317 -19.20 34.46 14.53
C ARG A 317 -20.70 34.29 14.29
N LYS A 318 -21.15 33.10 13.87
CA LYS A 318 -22.57 32.75 13.77
C LYS A 318 -23.31 32.85 15.11
N LYS A 319 -22.66 32.49 16.22
CA LYS A 319 -23.23 32.61 17.57
C LYS A 319 -23.26 34.06 18.08
N ILE A 320 -22.29 34.89 17.71
CA ILE A 320 -22.23 36.31 18.06
C ILE A 320 -23.25 37.10 17.23
N GLU A 321 -23.34 36.88 15.92
CA GLU A 321 -24.39 37.44 15.06
C GLU A 321 -25.78 36.98 15.49
N GLY A 322 -25.89 35.71 15.89
CA GLY A 322 -27.10 35.14 16.49
C GLY A 322 -27.44 35.72 17.86
N SER A 323 -26.51 36.26 18.63
CA SER A 323 -26.80 36.84 19.95
C SER A 323 -27.36 38.27 19.89
N PHE A 324 -27.45 38.87 18.69
CA PHE A 324 -27.96 40.24 18.46
C PHE A 324 -27.35 41.33 19.38
N GLY A 325 -26.18 41.07 19.99
CA GLY A 325 -25.56 41.99 20.95
C GLY A 325 -26.20 42.00 22.35
N LEU A 326 -27.09 41.05 22.68
CA LEU A 326 -27.63 40.87 24.04
C LEU A 326 -26.96 39.69 24.75
N ASP A 327 -26.36 39.97 25.92
CA ASP A 327 -25.77 38.93 26.77
C ASP A 327 -26.85 37.94 27.26
N GLY A 328 -26.72 36.68 26.86
CA GLY A 328 -27.56 35.57 27.31
C GLY A 328 -28.83 35.31 26.50
N TYR A 329 -29.04 35.99 25.36
CA TYR A 329 -30.17 35.72 24.47
C TYR A 329 -29.82 34.65 23.43
N GLU A 330 -30.46 33.48 23.50
CA GLU A 330 -30.42 32.44 22.47
C GLU A 330 -31.70 32.54 21.65
N PRO A 331 -31.64 32.98 20.38
CA PRO A 331 -32.84 33.11 19.55
C PRO A 331 -33.47 31.76 19.27
N SER A 332 -34.79 31.70 19.28
CA SER A 332 -35.55 30.55 18.82
C SER A 332 -35.36 30.30 17.32
N ASP A 333 -35.40 29.04 16.90
CA ASP A 333 -35.18 28.59 15.51
C ASP A 333 -35.98 29.40 14.46
N ASP A 334 -37.24 29.75 14.75
CA ASP A 334 -38.10 30.53 13.84
C ASP A 334 -37.54 31.93 13.51
N ILE A 335 -36.90 32.60 14.50
CA ILE A 335 -36.32 33.93 14.34
C ILE A 335 -35.01 33.83 13.54
N TRP A 336 -34.28 32.74 13.74
CA TRP A 336 -33.06 32.45 13.02
C TRP A 336 -33.35 32.16 11.53
N TYR A 337 -34.37 31.36 11.23
CA TYR A 337 -34.82 31.09 9.85
C TYR A 337 -35.38 32.32 9.15
N ALA A 338 -36.19 33.15 9.86
CA ALA A 338 -36.74 34.37 9.29
C ALA A 338 -35.65 35.37 8.87
N ARG A 339 -34.63 35.56 9.72
CA ARG A 339 -33.50 36.47 9.43
C ARG A 339 -32.55 35.91 8.36
N THR A 340 -32.30 34.60 8.35
CA THR A 340 -31.47 33.97 7.30
C THR A 340 -32.12 34.15 5.93
N ARG A 341 -33.45 34.01 5.86
CA ARG A 341 -34.22 34.24 4.62
C ARG A 341 -34.23 35.71 4.18
N GLU A 342 -34.25 36.67 5.11
CA GLU A 342 -34.12 38.09 4.79
C GLU A 342 -32.72 38.45 4.25
N LEU A 343 -31.66 37.86 4.82
CA LEU A 343 -30.29 38.07 4.35
C LEU A 343 -30.09 37.49 2.95
N GLU A 344 -30.55 36.26 2.69
CA GLU A 344 -30.51 35.64 1.36
C GLU A 344 -31.27 36.48 0.32
N ASN A 345 -32.47 36.96 0.64
CA ASN A 345 -33.24 37.86 -0.24
C ASN A 345 -32.51 39.20 -0.50
N SER A 346 -31.80 39.73 0.50
CA SER A 346 -31.04 40.99 0.36
C SER A 346 -29.80 40.82 -0.51
N GLU A 347 -29.12 39.67 -0.42
CA GLU A 347 -27.99 39.31 -1.28
C GLU A 347 -28.43 39.01 -2.72
N GLU A 348 -29.61 38.40 -2.91
CA GLU A 348 -30.21 38.20 -4.25
C GLU A 348 -30.59 39.53 -4.91
N THR A 349 -31.13 40.46 -4.12
CA THR A 349 -31.52 41.80 -4.58
C THR A 349 -30.29 42.65 -4.98
N THR A 350 -29.21 42.58 -4.20
CA THR A 350 -27.95 43.27 -4.53
C THR A 350 -27.28 42.67 -5.77
N ARG A 351 -27.31 41.34 -5.95
CA ARG A 351 -26.85 40.68 -7.19
C ARG A 351 -27.70 41.03 -8.42
N GLN A 352 -29.02 41.25 -8.27
CA GLN A 352 -29.88 41.71 -9.37
C GLN A 352 -29.62 43.16 -9.77
N LEU A 353 -29.29 44.05 -8.82
CA LEU A 353 -28.95 45.45 -9.09
C LEU A 353 -27.63 45.60 -9.87
N GLU A 354 -26.60 44.82 -9.54
CA GLU A 354 -25.33 44.80 -10.30
C GLU A 354 -25.48 44.24 -11.73
N SER A 355 -26.51 43.41 -11.99
CA SER A 355 -26.79 42.86 -13.32
C SER A 355 -27.54 43.82 -14.26
N SER A 356 -27.98 45.00 -13.81
CA SER A 356 -28.86 45.91 -14.56
C SER A 356 -28.14 47.10 -15.23
N GLY A 357 -26.84 46.97 -15.53
CA GLY A 357 -26.08 47.94 -16.33
C GLY A 357 -26.45 47.88 -17.83
N GLN A 358 -27.51 48.59 -18.23
CA GLN A 358 -27.84 48.82 -19.65
C GLN A 358 -26.74 49.63 -20.36
N PRO A 359 -26.27 49.23 -21.56
CA PRO A 359 -25.40 50.06 -22.38
C PRO A 359 -26.22 51.13 -23.12
N LEU A 360 -25.97 52.41 -22.82
CA LEU A 360 -26.55 53.54 -23.55
C LEU A 360 -25.98 53.62 -24.97
N LEU A 361 -26.87 53.61 -25.97
CA LEU A 361 -26.59 53.86 -27.39
C LEU A 361 -26.26 55.34 -27.62
N ILE A 362 -25.17 55.63 -28.32
CA ILE A 362 -24.91 56.91 -29.00
C ILE A 362 -24.56 56.64 -30.47
N GLU A 363 -25.22 57.38 -31.36
CA GLU A 363 -25.16 57.30 -32.84
C GLU A 363 -23.80 57.71 -33.44
N ASN A 364 -23.50 57.13 -34.61
CA ASN A 364 -22.33 57.42 -35.45
C ASN A 364 -22.62 58.50 -36.52
N ALA A 365 -21.65 59.41 -36.74
CA ALA A 365 -21.41 60.10 -38.01
C ALA A 365 -19.89 60.40 -38.19
N PRO A 366 -19.35 60.52 -39.43
CA PRO A 366 -17.99 60.09 -39.72
C PRO A 366 -16.93 61.18 -39.97
N ALA A 367 -15.68 60.77 -39.68
CA ALA A 367 -14.36 61.11 -40.27
C ALA A 367 -13.92 62.57 -40.48
N GLN A 368 -12.82 62.95 -39.81
CA GLN A 368 -11.67 63.67 -40.41
C GLN A 368 -10.41 63.54 -39.52
N ASP A 369 -9.27 63.35 -40.19
CA ASP A 369 -7.92 63.14 -39.67
C ASP A 369 -7.40 64.27 -38.75
N LEU A 370 -6.68 63.92 -37.68
CA LEU A 370 -5.30 64.41 -37.44
C LEU A 370 -4.61 63.70 -36.27
N ALA A 371 -3.33 63.40 -36.49
CA ALA A 371 -2.40 62.74 -35.58
C ALA A 371 -2.12 63.53 -34.28
N SER A 372 -1.89 62.81 -33.17
CA SER A 372 -0.60 62.75 -32.44
C SER A 372 -0.76 62.43 -30.95
N THR A 373 0.19 61.66 -30.44
CA THR A 373 0.67 61.54 -29.04
C THR A 373 0.03 60.54 -28.05
N THR A 374 0.84 59.49 -27.77
CA THR A 374 1.21 58.92 -26.47
C THR A 374 0.20 58.14 -25.61
N GLY A 375 0.55 56.86 -25.35
CA GLY A 375 0.27 56.16 -24.10
C GLY A 375 -0.70 54.97 -24.19
N GLY A 376 -0.23 53.82 -24.71
CA GLY A 376 -1.02 52.60 -24.76
C GLY A 376 -1.23 51.97 -23.38
N GLN A 377 -2.48 51.95 -22.91
CA GLN A 377 -2.99 50.98 -21.94
C GLN A 377 -3.68 49.86 -22.73
N GLN A 378 -3.22 48.62 -22.56
CA GLN A 378 -3.87 47.44 -23.13
C GLN A 378 -4.84 46.81 -22.13
N GLN A 379 -6.04 46.58 -22.65
CA GLN A 379 -7.18 45.83 -22.13
C GLN A 379 -6.82 44.49 -21.49
N GLU A 380 -7.35 44.22 -20.30
CA GLU A 380 -7.50 42.87 -19.76
C GLU A 380 -8.88 42.29 -20.14
N SER A 381 -8.81 41.21 -20.91
CA SER A 381 -9.89 40.29 -21.25
C SER A 381 -10.27 39.42 -20.04
N GLY A 382 -11.54 38.99 -20.01
CA GLY A 382 -12.13 38.21 -18.92
C GLY A 382 -11.37 36.91 -18.60
N GLY A 383 -10.57 36.95 -17.55
CA GLY A 383 -9.89 35.81 -16.94
C GLY A 383 -10.53 35.44 -15.60
N ILE A 384 -10.41 34.16 -15.25
CA ILE A 384 -11.06 33.43 -14.13
C ILE A 384 -10.52 33.87 -12.74
N LEU A 385 -9.66 34.89 -12.68
CA LEU A 385 -8.94 35.28 -11.46
C LEU A 385 -9.36 36.69 -11.03
N SER A 386 -9.76 36.81 -9.77
CA SER A 386 -10.20 38.08 -9.18
C SER A 386 -9.07 39.10 -9.14
N SER A 387 -9.38 40.39 -9.32
CA SER A 387 -8.40 41.49 -9.35
C SER A 387 -7.52 41.57 -8.09
N SER A 388 -8.01 41.06 -6.94
CA SER A 388 -7.22 40.94 -5.71
C SER A 388 -6.08 39.91 -5.83
N THR A 389 -6.28 38.82 -6.58
CA THR A 389 -5.26 37.78 -6.79
C THR A 389 -4.15 38.24 -7.74
N LEU A 390 -4.48 39.05 -8.76
CA LEU A 390 -3.48 39.64 -9.67
C LEU A 390 -2.64 40.73 -8.98
N ALA A 391 -3.23 41.49 -8.04
CA ALA A 391 -2.51 42.47 -7.25
C ALA A 391 -1.49 41.81 -6.29
N ALA A 392 -1.83 40.67 -5.69
CA ALA A 392 -0.91 39.92 -4.84
C ALA A 392 0.27 39.30 -5.62
N LEU A 393 0.03 38.89 -6.87
CA LEU A 393 1.06 38.30 -7.75
C LEU A 393 2.06 39.33 -8.29
N LYS A 394 1.67 40.60 -8.46
CA LYS A 394 2.57 41.68 -8.88
C LYS A 394 3.71 41.98 -7.90
N GLY A 395 3.61 41.51 -6.65
CA GLY A 395 4.65 41.66 -5.62
C GLY A 395 5.71 40.56 -5.60
N PHE A 396 5.52 39.47 -6.35
CA PHE A 396 6.45 38.34 -6.37
C PHE A 396 7.49 38.48 -7.50
N ALA A 397 8.69 38.94 -7.15
CA ALA A 397 9.87 38.79 -8.01
C ALA A 397 10.47 37.38 -7.81
N PRO A 398 10.81 36.62 -8.87
CA PRO A 398 11.54 35.38 -8.72
C PRO A 398 12.93 35.66 -8.13
N ALA A 399 13.31 34.88 -7.12
CA ALA A 399 14.64 34.93 -6.53
C ALA A 399 15.73 34.73 -7.61
N ALA A 400 16.73 35.60 -7.60
CA ALA A 400 17.86 35.59 -8.50
C ALA A 400 18.58 34.22 -8.47
N GLN A 401 18.75 33.63 -9.66
CA GLN A 401 19.67 32.52 -9.90
C GLN A 401 21.11 32.97 -9.62
N PRO A 402 21.93 32.19 -8.88
CA PRO A 402 23.35 32.49 -8.78
C PRO A 402 24.04 32.27 -10.13
N ALA A 403 24.81 33.28 -10.55
CA ALA A 403 25.57 33.29 -11.80
C ALA A 403 26.53 32.10 -11.90
N ALA A 404 26.43 31.34 -12.99
CA ALA A 404 27.41 30.33 -13.36
C ALA A 404 28.73 31.00 -13.77
N ALA A 405 29.81 30.70 -13.05
CA ALA A 405 31.15 31.09 -13.41
C ALA A 405 31.63 30.31 -14.65
N SER A 406 31.94 31.02 -15.73
CA SER A 406 32.61 30.49 -16.91
C SER A 406 34.08 30.21 -16.60
N SER A 407 34.46 28.96 -16.37
CA SER A 407 35.85 28.53 -16.38
C SER A 407 36.25 28.14 -17.81
N GLY A 408 37.02 29.00 -18.47
CA GLY A 408 37.71 28.67 -19.71
C GLY A 408 38.80 27.63 -19.49
N GLY A 409 38.80 26.59 -20.32
CA GLY A 409 39.84 25.56 -20.45
C GLY A 409 39.73 24.91 -21.84
N PRO A 410 40.84 24.47 -22.46
CA PRO A 410 40.98 24.45 -23.92
C PRO A 410 40.29 23.26 -24.59
N LEU A 411 39.59 23.58 -25.69
CA LEU A 411 39.04 22.65 -26.68
C LEU A 411 40.18 21.87 -27.35
N VAL A 412 40.25 20.57 -27.08
CA VAL A 412 40.99 19.61 -27.90
C VAL A 412 40.07 19.21 -29.05
N ALA A 413 40.38 19.73 -30.24
CA ALA A 413 39.82 19.25 -31.50
C ALA A 413 40.39 17.86 -31.81
N TYR A 414 39.53 16.85 -31.93
CA TYR A 414 39.89 15.59 -32.58
C TYR A 414 39.20 15.55 -33.93
N GLY A 415 40.04 15.62 -34.97
CA GLY A 415 39.67 15.65 -36.36
C GLY A 415 39.05 14.33 -36.82
N SER A 416 38.08 14.50 -37.70
CA SER A 416 37.66 13.55 -38.72
C SER A 416 38.88 13.15 -39.54
N ASP A 417 39.24 11.86 -39.54
CA ASP A 417 40.11 11.30 -40.56
C ASP A 417 39.41 10.07 -41.16
N ASP A 418 39.32 10.17 -42.47
CA ASP A 418 38.83 9.24 -43.47
C ASP A 418 39.99 8.30 -43.76
N ASP A 419 39.79 6.98 -43.77
CA ASP A 419 40.72 6.12 -44.50
C ASP A 419 40.00 4.88 -45.05
N SER A 420 40.06 4.85 -46.37
CA SER A 420 39.79 3.71 -47.24
C SER A 420 41.05 2.86 -47.33
N ASP A 421 40.94 1.56 -47.08
CA ASP A 421 41.52 0.47 -47.88
C ASP A 421 41.03 -0.91 -47.37
#